data_AF-A0A7Z6Y9Z5-F1
#
_entry.id   AF-A0A7Z6Y9Z5-F1
#
_cell.length_a   1.000
_cell.length_b   1.000
_cell.length_c   1.000
_cell.angle_alpha   90.00
_cell.angle_beta   90.00
_cell.angle_gamma   90.00
#
_symmetry.space_group_name_H-M   'P 1'
#
loop_
_entity.id
_entity.type
_entity.pdbx_description
1 polymer ?
#
loop_
_entity_poly.entity_id
_entity_poly.type
_entity_poly.pdbx_seq_one_letter_code
_entity_poly.pdbx_strand_id
1 'polypeptide(L)'
;MSINELLATLKAHEIHLTVKDGQLVVQGNRRALTENGLLEHLREHKPALIELIEQGDYQNGKRGAPALPANGIEQGCERITPEMLTLVKLDQAAIDLLMDAIPGGAANVQDIYPLAPLQQGILYHHVTATQGDPYVMQVQFAFSDQARRDAFAEALQSVITRHDILTLEGAGNPVTGGLAPC
;
A
#
# COMPACT_ATOMS: atom_id res chain seq x y z
N MET A 1 -21.13 0.02 32.56
CA MET A 1 -20.73 -1.11 31.69
C MET A 1 -19.41 -1.67 32.21
N SER A 2 -19.15 -2.97 32.10
CA SER A 2 -17.83 -3.52 32.43
C SER A 2 -16.80 -3.19 31.35
N ILE A 3 -15.50 -3.21 31.70
CA ILE A 3 -14.42 -2.91 30.74
C ILE A 3 -14.44 -3.87 29.54
N ASN A 4 -14.75 -5.15 29.75
CA ASN A 4 -14.79 -6.15 28.69
C ASN A 4 -15.95 -5.91 27.70
N GLU A 5 -17.12 -5.52 28.20
CA GLU A 5 -18.27 -5.17 27.35
C GLU A 5 -17.98 -3.89 26.56
N LEU A 6 -17.30 -2.91 27.15
CA LEU A 6 -16.84 -1.71 26.46
C LEU A 6 -15.89 -2.08 25.31
N LEU A 7 -14.88 -2.92 25.57
CA LEU A 7 -13.93 -3.36 24.55
C LEU A 7 -14.61 -4.13 23.41
N ALA A 8 -15.58 -4.99 23.72
CA ALA A 8 -16.38 -5.71 22.72
C ALA A 8 -17.19 -4.74 21.85
N THR A 9 -17.77 -3.70 22.46
CA THR A 9 -18.57 -2.69 21.75
C THR A 9 -17.70 -1.80 20.86
N LEU A 10 -16.51 -1.41 21.33
CA LEU A 10 -15.54 -0.67 20.53
C LEU A 10 -15.11 -1.49 19.30
N LYS A 11 -14.83 -2.78 19.48
CA LYS A 11 -14.48 -3.69 18.37
C LYS A 11 -15.61 -3.85 17.36
N ALA A 12 -16.86 -3.97 17.82
CA ALA A 12 -18.04 -4.08 16.95
C ALA A 12 -18.27 -2.84 16.08
N HIS A 13 -17.88 -1.66 16.58
CA HIS A 13 -18.00 -0.38 15.86
C HIS A 13 -16.72 0.06 15.15
N GLU A 14 -15.72 -0.82 15.03
CA GLU A 14 -14.41 -0.52 14.43
C GLU A 14 -13.75 0.72 15.08
N ILE A 15 -13.95 0.87 16.38
CA ILE A 15 -13.31 1.92 17.19
C ILE A 15 -12.05 1.32 17.79
N HIS A 16 -10.94 1.96 17.47
CA HIS A 16 -9.59 1.58 17.87
C HIS A 16 -9.08 2.49 18.98
N LEU A 17 -8.43 1.91 19.99
CA LEU A 17 -7.77 2.65 21.06
C LEU A 17 -6.26 2.55 20.91
N THR A 18 -5.57 3.67 21.06
CA THR A 18 -4.11 3.77 21.05
C THR A 18 -3.66 4.67 22.18
N VAL A 19 -2.45 4.47 22.68
CA VAL A 19 -1.83 5.40 23.65
C VAL A 19 -0.75 6.19 22.93
N LYS A 20 -0.80 7.52 23.03
CA LYS A 20 0.23 8.43 22.52
C LYS A 20 0.54 9.47 23.60
N ASP A 21 1.81 9.61 23.96
CA ASP A 21 2.27 10.56 24.99
C ASP A 21 1.52 10.42 26.33
N GLY A 22 1.20 9.18 26.73
CA GLY A 22 0.43 8.89 27.96
C GLY A 22 -1.06 9.25 27.88
N GLN A 23 -1.58 9.58 26.68
CA GLN A 23 -2.98 9.88 26.46
C GLN A 23 -3.66 8.81 25.62
N LEU A 24 -4.87 8.43 26.03
CA LEU A 24 -5.73 7.55 25.26
C LEU A 24 -6.27 8.30 24.03
N VAL A 25 -5.86 7.84 22.86
CA VAL A 25 -6.30 8.31 21.54
C VAL A 25 -7.29 7.31 20.97
N VAL A 26 -8.48 7.82 20.64
CA VAL A 26 -9.59 7.03 20.08
C VAL A 26 -9.66 7.31 18.58
N GLN A 27 -9.54 6.27 17.76
CA GLN A 27 -9.66 6.35 16.30
C GLN A 27 -10.88 5.55 15.85
N GLY A 28 -11.72 6.11 14.99
CA GLY A 28 -12.91 5.41 14.48
C GLY A 28 -14.07 6.34 14.19
N ASN A 29 -15.27 5.77 14.07
CA ASN A 29 -16.47 6.53 13.72
C ASN A 29 -16.95 7.41 14.90
N ARG A 30 -16.82 8.73 14.74
CA ARG A 30 -17.19 9.73 15.74
C ARG A 30 -18.67 9.71 16.14
N ARG A 31 -19.58 9.29 15.25
CA ARG A 31 -21.03 9.18 15.57
C ARG A 31 -21.29 8.04 16.55
N ALA A 32 -20.68 6.88 16.31
CA ALA A 32 -20.78 5.71 17.19
C ALA A 32 -20.27 6.01 18.61
N LEU A 33 -19.25 6.87 18.75
CA LEU A 33 -18.74 7.32 20.05
C LEU A 33 -19.74 8.18 20.84
N THR A 34 -20.56 8.98 20.14
CA THR A 34 -21.43 9.97 20.77
C THR A 34 -22.83 9.41 21.05
N GLU A 35 -23.37 8.58 20.15
CA GLU A 35 -24.73 8.02 20.26
C GLU A 35 -24.87 6.95 21.36
N ASN A 36 -23.81 6.20 21.64
CA ASN A 36 -23.84 5.08 22.57
C ASN A 36 -23.36 5.42 24.00
N GLY A 37 -23.06 6.70 24.29
CA GLY A 37 -22.51 7.10 25.60
C GLY A 37 -21.15 6.45 25.93
N LEU A 38 -20.41 6.01 24.90
CA LEU A 38 -19.13 5.32 25.05
C LEU A 38 -18.04 6.24 25.60
N LEU A 39 -18.14 7.55 25.35
CA LEU A 39 -17.17 8.54 25.85
C LEU A 39 -17.11 8.60 27.38
N GLU A 40 -18.24 8.48 28.07
CA GLU A 40 -18.28 8.51 29.53
C GLU A 40 -17.64 7.25 30.12
N HIS A 41 -17.92 6.09 29.52
CA HIS A 41 -17.29 4.82 29.91
C HIS A 41 -15.78 4.79 29.60
N LEU A 42 -15.35 5.38 28.48
CA LEU A 42 -13.93 5.54 28.15
C LEU A 42 -13.21 6.45 29.15
N ARG A 43 -13.89 7.49 29.66
CA ARG A 43 -13.35 8.38 30.69
C ARG A 43 -13.27 7.69 32.05
N GLU A 44 -14.30 6.95 32.42
CA GLU A 44 -14.38 6.20 33.68
C GLU A 44 -13.29 5.13 33.77
N HIS A 45 -13.04 4.41 32.66
CA HIS A 45 -12.03 3.34 32.59
C HIS A 45 -10.69 3.78 31.98
N LYS A 46 -10.47 5.08 31.77
CA LYS A 46 -9.26 5.64 31.14
C LYS A 46 -7.94 5.10 31.72
N PRO A 47 -7.69 5.11 33.05
CA PRO A 47 -6.42 4.64 33.59
C PRO A 47 -6.20 3.14 33.32
N ALA A 48 -7.23 2.31 33.50
CA ALA A 48 -7.15 0.87 33.24
C ALA A 48 -6.93 0.55 31.75
N LEU A 49 -7.52 1.34 30.84
CA LEU A 49 -7.33 1.18 29.40
C LEU A 49 -5.91 1.56 28.95
N ILE A 50 -5.30 2.57 29.55
CA ILE A 50 -3.90 2.94 29.27
C ILE A 50 -2.98 1.79 29.68
N GLU A 51 -3.15 1.29 30.90
CA GLU A 51 -2.36 0.17 31.43
C GLU A 51 -2.53 -1.10 30.59
N LEU A 52 -3.76 -1.45 30.19
CA LEU A 52 -4.06 -2.60 29.33
C LEU A 52 -3.41 -2.50 27.94
N ILE A 53 -3.33 -1.29 27.36
CA ILE A 53 -2.69 -1.05 26.07
C ILE A 53 -1.16 -1.07 26.19
N GLU A 54 -0.62 -0.49 27.27
CA GLU A 54 0.82 -0.49 27.55
C GLU A 54 1.35 -1.89 27.88
N GLN A 55 0.54 -2.73 28.53
CA GLN A 55 0.84 -4.14 28.81
C GLN A 55 0.71 -5.04 27.56
N GLY A 56 0.11 -4.54 26.48
CA GLY A 56 -0.04 -5.28 25.22
C GLY A 56 -1.21 -6.26 25.20
N ASP A 57 -2.02 -6.30 26.26
CA ASP A 57 -3.19 -7.18 26.40
C ASP A 57 -4.40 -6.68 25.59
N TYR A 58 -4.32 -5.45 25.05
CA TYR A 58 -5.27 -4.93 24.08
C TYR A 58 -4.73 -4.99 22.65
N GLN A 59 -5.12 -6.05 21.92
CA GLN A 59 -4.85 -6.14 20.49
C GLN A 59 -5.86 -5.29 19.72
N ASN A 60 -5.49 -4.03 19.50
CA ASN A 60 -6.24 -3.10 18.69
C ASN A 60 -6.50 -3.74 17.32
N GLY A 61 -7.77 -3.91 16.94
CA GLY A 61 -8.22 -4.64 15.75
C GLY A 61 -7.81 -4.03 14.41
N LYS A 62 -6.70 -3.30 14.32
CA LYS A 62 -5.90 -3.42 13.09
C LYS A 62 -5.55 -4.90 13.00
N ARG A 63 -6.12 -5.61 12.02
CA ARG A 63 -5.27 -6.53 11.26
C ARG A 63 -4.13 -5.64 10.78
N GLY A 64 -3.11 -5.46 11.61
CA GLY A 64 -1.88 -4.82 11.19
C GLY A 64 -1.52 -5.58 9.94
N ALA A 65 -1.30 -4.86 8.84
CA ALA A 65 -0.60 -5.47 7.72
C ALA A 65 0.57 -6.23 8.36
N PRO A 66 0.66 -7.56 8.15
CA PRO A 66 1.72 -8.35 8.78
C PRO A 66 3.01 -7.57 8.59
N ALA A 67 3.76 -7.35 9.68
CA ALA A 67 4.97 -6.54 9.65
C ALA A 67 5.81 -7.02 8.47
N LEU A 68 5.86 -6.19 7.42
CA LEU A 68 6.54 -6.58 6.20
C LEU A 68 8.02 -6.70 6.58
N PRO A 69 8.68 -7.81 6.22
CA PRO A 69 10.12 -7.89 6.38
C PRO A 69 10.76 -6.69 5.69
N ALA A 70 11.83 -6.16 6.30
CA ALA A 70 12.58 -5.08 5.70
C ALA A 70 13.04 -5.48 4.28
N ASN A 71 12.93 -4.55 3.34
CA ASN A 71 13.44 -4.75 1.99
C ASN A 71 14.97 -4.91 2.05
N GLY A 72 15.49 -5.95 1.39
CA GLY A 72 16.92 -6.24 1.31
C GLY A 72 17.64 -5.55 0.15
N ILE A 73 16.92 -4.82 -0.71
CA ILE A 73 17.48 -4.10 -1.86
C ILE A 73 17.80 -2.66 -1.44
N GLU A 74 19.08 -2.32 -1.41
CA GLU A 74 19.56 -0.96 -1.16
C GLU A 74 19.42 -0.08 -2.42
N GLN A 75 19.32 1.24 -2.23
CA GLN A 75 19.26 2.17 -3.36
C GLN A 75 20.54 2.12 -4.18
N GLY A 76 20.39 2.02 -5.51
CA GLY A 76 21.52 1.94 -6.44
C GLY A 76 22.23 0.58 -6.44
N CYS A 77 21.58 -0.47 -5.94
CA CYS A 77 22.12 -1.83 -6.02
C CYS A 77 22.34 -2.24 -7.49
N GLU A 78 23.57 -2.61 -7.84
CA GLU A 78 23.91 -3.02 -9.21
C GLU A 78 23.52 -4.47 -9.51
N ARG A 79 23.23 -5.27 -8.47
CA ARG A 79 22.88 -6.69 -8.63
C ARG A 79 21.99 -7.19 -7.50
N ILE A 80 20.75 -7.54 -7.84
CA ILE A 80 19.79 -8.17 -6.93
C ILE A 80 20.08 -9.67 -6.83
N THR A 81 20.08 -10.22 -5.61
CA THR A 81 20.22 -11.67 -5.37
C THR A 81 18.96 -12.23 -4.71
N PRO A 82 18.68 -13.55 -4.83
CA PRO A 82 17.50 -14.17 -4.23
C PRO A 82 17.33 -13.92 -2.74
N GLU A 83 18.43 -13.80 -1.99
CA GLU A 83 18.41 -13.58 -0.54
C GLU A 83 17.93 -12.18 -0.15
N MET A 84 18.00 -11.21 -1.08
CA MET A 84 17.46 -9.86 -0.88
C MET A 84 15.94 -9.82 -1.01
N LEU A 85 15.34 -10.82 -1.64
CA LEU A 85 13.90 -10.89 -1.92
C LEU A 85 13.17 -11.56 -0.76
N THR A 86 12.53 -10.75 0.08
CA THR A 86 11.83 -11.24 1.28
C THR A 86 10.36 -11.60 1.01
N LEU A 87 9.79 -11.09 -0.09
CA LEU A 87 8.35 -11.21 -0.41
C LEU A 87 8.06 -12.13 -1.60
N VAL A 88 9.08 -12.46 -2.40
CA VAL A 88 8.96 -13.31 -3.60
C VAL A 88 10.13 -14.29 -3.64
N LYS A 89 9.88 -15.51 -4.10
CA LYS A 89 10.94 -16.49 -4.39
C LYS A 89 11.22 -16.50 -5.88
N LEU A 90 12.35 -15.93 -6.28
CA LEU A 90 12.89 -15.98 -7.64
C LEU A 90 14.27 -16.60 -7.59
N ASP A 91 14.61 -17.41 -8.60
CA ASP A 91 15.99 -17.83 -8.80
C ASP A 91 16.79 -16.72 -9.48
N GLN A 92 18.13 -16.84 -9.46
CA GLN A 92 18.99 -15.80 -10.04
C GLN A 92 18.74 -15.64 -11.55
N ALA A 93 18.41 -16.70 -12.27
CA ALA A 93 18.14 -16.63 -13.70
C ALA A 93 16.89 -15.79 -14.01
N ALA A 94 15.82 -15.95 -13.23
CA ALA A 94 14.62 -15.14 -13.35
C ALA A 94 14.87 -13.67 -12.97
N ILE A 95 15.70 -13.42 -11.95
CA ILE A 95 16.11 -12.05 -11.57
C ILE A 95 16.89 -11.40 -12.71
N ASP A 96 17.88 -12.09 -13.27
CA ASP A 96 18.72 -11.55 -14.34
C ASP A 96 17.86 -11.21 -15.58
N LEU A 97 16.92 -12.09 -15.95
CA LEU A 97 15.94 -11.83 -17.02
C LEU A 97 15.05 -10.60 -16.74
N LEU A 98 14.64 -10.40 -15.49
CA LEU A 98 13.88 -9.21 -15.09
C LEU A 98 14.74 -7.95 -15.21
N MET A 99 16.00 -8.00 -14.80
CA MET A 99 16.89 -6.84 -14.86
C MET A 99 17.21 -6.44 -16.31
N ASP A 100 17.32 -7.40 -17.22
CA ASP A 100 17.51 -7.13 -18.66
C ASP A 100 16.31 -6.43 -19.29
N ALA A 101 15.09 -6.67 -18.77
CA ALA A 101 13.87 -6.05 -19.25
C ALA A 101 13.64 -4.63 -18.70
N ILE A 102 14.29 -4.27 -17.58
CA ILE A 102 14.08 -2.99 -16.90
C ILE A 102 15.13 -1.97 -17.39
N PRO A 103 14.72 -0.82 -17.97
CA PRO A 103 15.65 0.25 -18.29
C PRO A 103 16.39 0.73 -17.03
N GLY A 104 17.73 0.71 -17.07
CA GLY A 104 18.57 1.02 -15.91
C GLY A 104 18.85 -0.16 -14.98
N GLY A 105 18.31 -1.35 -15.28
CA GLY A 105 18.59 -2.61 -14.58
C GLY A 105 18.30 -2.55 -13.08
N ALA A 106 19.10 -3.28 -12.30
CA ALA A 106 18.94 -3.38 -10.85
C ALA A 106 18.98 -2.02 -10.12
N ALA A 107 19.73 -1.05 -10.64
CA ALA A 107 19.85 0.27 -10.03
C ALA A 107 18.52 1.06 -10.07
N ASN A 108 17.61 0.70 -10.98
CA ASN A 108 16.29 1.30 -11.10
C ASN A 108 15.20 0.52 -10.33
N VAL A 109 15.56 -0.58 -9.67
CA VAL A 109 14.62 -1.42 -8.92
C VAL A 109 14.72 -1.10 -7.44
N GLN A 110 13.61 -0.64 -6.86
CA GLN A 110 13.53 -0.40 -5.43
C GLN A 110 13.18 -1.68 -4.67
N ASP A 111 12.23 -2.48 -5.15
CA ASP A 111 11.76 -3.71 -4.49
C ASP A 111 10.96 -4.58 -5.48
N ILE A 112 10.67 -5.83 -5.14
CA ILE A 112 9.89 -6.77 -5.95
C ILE A 112 8.74 -7.36 -5.14
N TYR A 113 7.51 -7.04 -5.55
CA TYR A 113 6.29 -7.48 -4.87
C TYR A 113 5.50 -8.52 -5.68
N PRO A 114 4.89 -9.52 -5.04
CA PRO A 114 3.94 -10.40 -5.71
C PRO A 114 2.66 -9.62 -6.03
N LEU A 115 2.07 -9.90 -7.21
CA LEU A 115 0.78 -9.32 -7.57
C LEU A 115 -0.32 -9.80 -6.63
N ALA A 116 -1.09 -8.87 -6.09
CA ALA A 116 -2.31 -9.16 -5.34
C ALA A 116 -3.39 -9.79 -6.24
N PRO A 117 -4.37 -10.53 -5.70
CA PRO A 117 -5.40 -11.22 -6.50
C PRO A 117 -6.12 -10.32 -7.51
N LEU A 118 -6.40 -9.07 -7.14
CA LEU A 118 -7.02 -8.10 -8.05
C LEU A 118 -6.08 -7.71 -9.20
N GLN A 119 -4.79 -7.49 -8.91
CA GLN A 119 -3.79 -7.16 -9.92
C GLN A 119 -3.58 -8.32 -10.90
N GLN A 120 -3.63 -9.56 -10.42
CA GLN A 120 -3.61 -10.75 -11.27
C GLN A 120 -4.81 -10.81 -12.22
N GLY A 121 -6.01 -10.49 -11.72
CA GLY A 121 -7.22 -10.39 -12.55
C GLY A 121 -7.13 -9.31 -13.62
N ILE A 122 -6.62 -8.13 -13.26
CA ILE A 122 -6.36 -7.03 -14.21
C ILE A 122 -5.37 -7.45 -15.28
N LEU A 123 -4.24 -8.07 -14.89
CA LEU A 123 -3.22 -8.55 -15.83
C LEU A 123 -3.79 -9.60 -16.80
N TYR A 124 -4.59 -10.54 -16.31
CA TYR A 124 -5.23 -11.54 -17.16
C TYR A 124 -6.09 -10.90 -18.26
N HIS A 125 -6.91 -9.91 -17.88
CA HIS A 125 -7.75 -9.19 -18.83
C HIS A 125 -6.95 -8.34 -19.81
N HIS A 126 -5.86 -7.70 -19.35
CA HIS A 126 -4.94 -6.99 -20.23
C HIS A 126 -4.35 -7.91 -21.31
N VAL A 127 -3.84 -9.08 -20.91
CA VAL A 127 -3.17 -10.02 -21.82
C VAL A 127 -4.15 -10.73 -22.77
N THR A 128 -5.41 -10.91 -22.36
CA THR A 128 -6.44 -11.59 -23.16
C THR A 128 -7.29 -10.64 -23.99
N ALA A 129 -7.17 -9.33 -23.79
CA ALA A 129 -7.93 -8.34 -24.53
C ALA A 129 -7.47 -8.27 -26.00
N THR A 130 -8.39 -8.50 -26.93
CA THR A 130 -8.14 -8.38 -28.37
C THR A 130 -8.35 -6.96 -28.89
N GLN A 131 -8.99 -6.07 -28.11
CA GLN A 131 -9.27 -4.68 -28.48
C GLN A 131 -9.07 -3.73 -27.30
N GLY A 132 -7.85 -3.23 -27.15
CA GLY A 132 -7.50 -2.25 -26.11
C GLY A 132 -7.58 -2.81 -24.68
N ASP A 133 -6.86 -2.20 -23.75
CA ASP A 133 -6.91 -2.61 -22.34
C ASP A 133 -8.20 -2.05 -21.68
N PRO A 134 -9.10 -2.91 -21.15
CA PRO A 134 -10.34 -2.46 -20.52
C PRO A 134 -10.13 -1.61 -19.25
N TYR A 135 -8.94 -1.64 -18.66
CA TYR A 135 -8.59 -0.89 -17.46
C TYR A 135 -7.79 0.39 -17.74
N VAL A 136 -7.47 0.68 -19.01
CA VAL A 136 -6.83 1.95 -19.38
C VAL A 136 -7.88 3.03 -19.59
N MET A 137 -7.88 4.02 -18.71
CA MET A 137 -8.68 5.23 -18.87
C MET A 137 -7.81 6.36 -19.42
N GLN A 138 -8.21 6.91 -20.55
CA GLN A 138 -7.57 8.09 -21.13
C GLN A 138 -8.40 9.33 -20.79
N VAL A 139 -7.73 10.33 -20.22
CA VAL A 139 -8.34 11.64 -19.95
C VAL A 139 -7.57 12.70 -20.73
N GLN A 140 -8.28 13.54 -21.46
CA GLN A 140 -7.71 14.65 -22.22
C GLN A 140 -8.06 15.96 -21.52
N PHE A 141 -7.05 16.82 -21.32
CA PHE A 141 -7.22 18.12 -20.71
C PHE A 141 -6.92 19.23 -21.73
N ALA A 142 -7.86 20.17 -21.86
CA ALA A 142 -7.65 21.39 -22.62
C ALA A 142 -7.33 22.54 -21.66
N PHE A 143 -6.37 23.37 -22.06
CA PHE A 143 -5.91 24.51 -21.27
C PHE A 143 -5.94 25.75 -22.14
N SER A 144 -6.25 26.89 -21.52
CA SER A 144 -6.40 28.17 -22.21
C SER A 144 -5.08 28.88 -22.53
N ASP A 145 -3.98 28.51 -21.85
CA ASP A 145 -2.62 29.00 -22.16
C ASP A 145 -1.55 28.02 -21.66
N GLN A 146 -0.30 28.29 -22.06
CA GLN A 146 0.86 27.47 -21.71
C GLN A 146 1.21 27.53 -20.22
N ALA A 147 1.09 28.68 -19.58
CA ALA A 147 1.44 28.83 -18.16
C ALA A 147 0.58 27.92 -17.25
N ARG A 148 -0.71 27.78 -17.56
CA ARG A 148 -1.60 26.84 -16.85
C ARG A 148 -1.29 25.38 -17.15
N ARG A 149 -0.80 25.05 -18.36
CA ARG A 149 -0.33 23.70 -18.68
C ARG A 149 0.88 23.33 -17.84
N ASP A 150 1.85 24.23 -17.77
CA ASP A 150 3.10 24.02 -17.05
C ASP A 150 2.84 23.88 -15.54
N ALA A 151 2.01 24.76 -14.97
CA ALA A 151 1.60 24.67 -13.57
C ALA A 151 0.85 23.36 -13.24
N PHE A 152 0.02 22.87 -14.17
CA PHE A 152 -0.64 21.57 -14.01
C PHE A 152 0.36 20.42 -14.06
N ALA A 153 1.31 20.45 -14.99
CA ALA A 153 2.34 19.43 -15.11
C ALA A 153 3.22 19.37 -13.84
N GLU A 154 3.62 20.51 -13.29
CA GLU A 154 4.37 20.59 -12.03
C GLU A 154 3.57 20.01 -10.85
N ALA A 155 2.28 20.36 -10.75
CA ALA A 155 1.41 19.83 -9.71
C ALA A 155 1.24 18.31 -9.82
N LEU A 156 1.05 17.80 -11.05
CA LEU A 156 0.94 16.36 -11.30
C LEU A 156 2.24 15.63 -10.95
N GLN A 157 3.39 16.19 -11.32
CA GLN A 157 4.69 15.63 -10.97
C GLN A 157 4.87 15.52 -9.46
N SER A 158 4.42 16.52 -8.70
CA SER A 158 4.44 16.47 -7.23
C SER A 158 3.57 15.34 -6.66
N VAL A 159 2.40 15.08 -7.28
CA VAL A 159 1.54 13.95 -6.89
C VAL A 159 2.21 12.61 -7.20
N ILE A 160 2.83 12.47 -8.38
CA ILE A 160 3.55 11.25 -8.78
C ILE A 160 4.71 10.98 -7.83
N THR A 161 5.58 11.97 -7.58
CA THR A 161 6.74 11.84 -6.68
C THR A 161 6.32 11.53 -5.24
N ARG A 162 5.11 11.92 -4.81
CA ARG A 162 4.59 11.66 -3.47
C ARG A 162 4.00 10.25 -3.32
N HIS A 163 3.55 9.62 -4.40
CA HIS A 163 2.84 8.35 -4.34
C HIS A 163 3.57 7.29 -5.15
N ASP A 164 4.36 6.46 -4.47
CA ASP A 164 5.18 5.40 -5.07
C ASP A 164 4.39 4.46 -6.00
N ILE A 165 3.10 4.23 -5.68
CA ILE A 165 2.20 3.42 -6.50
C ILE A 165 2.06 3.94 -7.94
N LEU A 166 2.27 5.23 -8.18
CA LEU A 166 2.21 5.87 -9.50
C LEU A 166 3.52 5.73 -10.29
N THR A 167 4.59 5.27 -9.64
CA THR A 167 5.89 4.98 -10.28
C THR A 167 6.13 3.46 -10.40
N LEU A 168 5.20 2.63 -9.93
CA LEU A 168 5.31 1.17 -9.98
C LEU A 168 5.23 0.67 -11.43
N GLU A 169 6.21 -0.13 -11.83
CA GLU A 169 6.22 -0.83 -13.11
C GLU A 169 5.86 -2.31 -12.94
N GLY A 170 4.98 -2.83 -13.79
CA GLY A 170 4.60 -4.24 -13.79
C GLY A 170 5.57 -5.06 -14.63
N ALA A 171 6.42 -5.86 -13.99
CA ALA A 171 7.30 -6.79 -14.71
C ALA A 171 6.52 -8.04 -15.14
N GLY A 172 5.88 -7.97 -16.31
CA GLY A 172 5.32 -9.13 -16.99
C GLY A 172 6.39 -9.85 -17.80
N ASN A 173 6.39 -11.19 -17.80
CA ASN A 173 7.18 -11.97 -18.76
C ASN A 173 6.78 -11.50 -20.18
N PRO A 174 7.70 -11.05 -21.05
CA PRO A 174 7.31 -10.63 -22.39
C PRO A 174 6.67 -11.83 -23.09
N VAL A 175 5.35 -11.73 -23.32
CA VAL A 175 4.70 -12.57 -24.31
C VAL A 175 5.39 -12.21 -25.61
N THR A 176 6.26 -13.09 -26.10
CA THR A 176 6.87 -13.01 -27.42
C THR A 176 5.76 -13.13 -28.45
N GLY A 177 5.02 -12.03 -28.65
CA GLY A 177 4.19 -11.80 -29.81
C GLY A 177 5.15 -11.49 -30.95
N GLY A 178 5.39 -12.49 -31.79
CA GLY A 178 6.26 -12.34 -32.93
C GLY A 178 5.85 -11.17 -33.81
N LEU A 179 6.71 -10.17 -33.90
CA LEU A 179 6.97 -9.50 -35.16
C LEU A 179 8.46 -9.63 -35.47
N ALA A 180 8.72 -10.40 -36.51
CA ALA A 180 10.00 -10.46 -37.23
C ALA A 180 10.33 -9.08 -37.85
N PRO A 181 11.57 -8.87 -38.31
CA PRO A 181 12.37 -7.69 -37.99
C PRO A 181 12.32 -6.58 -39.05
N CYS A 182 12.79 -5.41 -38.63
CA CYS A 182 13.72 -4.57 -39.40
C CYS A 182 14.96 -4.35 -38.54
#